data_AF-W5R670-F1
#
_entry.id   AF-W5R670-F1
#
_cell.length_a   1.000
_cell.length_b   1.000
_cell.length_c   1.000
_cell.angle_alpha   90.00
_cell.angle_beta   90.00
_cell.angle_gamma   90.00
#
_symmetry.space_group_name_H-M   'P 1'
#
loop_
_entity.id
_entity.type
_entity.pdbx_description
1 polymer ?
#
loop_
_entity_poly.entity_id
_entity_poly.type
_entity_poly.pdbx_seq_one_letter_code
_entity_poly.pdbx_strand_id
1 'polypeptide(L)' 'MVFIFISSLSLFFKWQRLMFVLISLEFIVMSLFIMFSCDLNEMMFFYFMCFSVISSVLGMVVMVGNVKFYGSDQCLF' A
#
# COMPACT_ATOMS: atom_id res chain seq x y z
N MET A 1 7.65 -6.19 13.22
CA MET A 1 7.72 -7.51 12.58
C MET A 1 6.35 -8.17 12.44
N VAL A 2 5.60 -8.39 13.54
CA VAL A 2 4.26 -9.00 13.49
C VAL A 2 3.28 -8.23 12.61
N PHE A 3 3.30 -6.89 12.65
CA PHE A 3 2.45 -6.07 11.77
C PHE A 3 2.77 -6.24 10.28
N ILE A 4 4.05 -6.31 9.88
CA ILE A 4 4.44 -6.59 8.49
C ILE A 4 3.91 -7.96 8.07
N PHE A 5 4.07 -8.96 8.94
CA PHE A 5 3.62 -10.32 8.67
C PHE A 5 2.09 -10.39 8.46
N ILE A 6 1.31 -9.77 9.35
CA ILE A 6 -0.17 -9.70 9.23
C ILE A 6 -0.59 -8.92 7.97
N SER A 7 0.11 -7.83 7.65
CA SER A 7 -0.16 -7.03 6.45
C SER A 7 0.15 -7.80 5.17
N SER A 8 1.23 -8.60 5.18
CA SER A 8 1.57 -9.47 4.05
C SER A 8 0.57 -10.62 3.89
N LEU A 9 0.03 -11.15 4.99
CA LEU A 9 -1.02 -12.17 4.96
C LEU A 9 -2.35 -11.63 4.38
N SER A 10 -2.69 -10.38 4.70
CA SER A 10 -3.93 -9.77 4.19
C SER A 10 -3.88 -9.49 2.68
N LEU A 11 -2.68 -9.29 2.11
CA LEU A 11 -2.49 -9.29 0.65
C LEU A 11 -2.95 -10.63 0.06
N PHE A 12 -2.36 -11.75 0.47
CA PHE A 12 -2.63 -13.05 -0.15
C PHE A 12 -4.05 -13.57 0.04
N PHE A 13 -4.69 -13.34 1.19
CA PHE A 13 -6.01 -13.93 1.50
C PHE A 13 -7.20 -13.16 0.92
N LYS A 14 -7.06 -11.87 0.56
CA LYS A 14 -8.16 -11.03 0.08
C LYS A 14 -7.88 -10.40 -1.30
N TRP A 15 -7.19 -11.13 -2.18
CA TRP A 15 -6.82 -10.70 -3.53
C TRP A 15 -7.97 -10.48 -4.52
N GLN A 16 -9.21 -10.76 -4.15
CA GLN A 16 -10.34 -10.59 -5.07
C GLN A 16 -10.72 -9.12 -5.31
N ARG A 17 -10.39 -8.18 -4.42
CA ARG A 17 -10.72 -6.75 -4.61
C ARG A 17 -9.48 -5.88 -4.51
N LEU A 18 -9.27 -4.99 -5.48
CA LEU A 18 -8.14 -4.05 -5.53
C LEU A 18 -8.05 -3.20 -4.26
N MET A 19 -9.19 -2.81 -3.69
CA MET A 19 -9.24 -2.02 -2.47
C MET A 19 -8.51 -2.67 -1.29
N PHE A 20 -8.66 -3.98 -1.10
CA PHE A 20 -7.96 -4.67 0.00
C PHE A 20 -6.45 -4.75 -0.23
N VAL A 21 -6.01 -4.81 -1.48
CA VAL A 21 -4.60 -4.75 -1.86
C VAL A 21 -4.00 -3.37 -1.56
N LEU A 22 -4.72 -2.30 -1.89
CA LEU A 22 -4.26 -0.94 -1.59
C LEU A 22 -4.17 -0.67 -0.08
N ILE A 23 -5.18 -1.08 0.68
CA ILE A 23 -5.19 -0.92 2.14
C ILE A 23 -4.04 -1.69 2.79
N SER A 24 -3.78 -2.92 2.35
CA SER A 24 -2.68 -3.72 2.91
C SER A 24 -1.30 -3.16 2.57
N LEU A 25 -1.13 -2.54 1.39
CA LEU A 25 0.08 -1.78 1.04
C LEU A 25 0.30 -0.58 1.97
N GLU A 26 -0.75 0.18 2.31
CA GLU A 26 -0.62 1.29 3.26
C GLU A 26 -0.20 0.81 4.66
N PHE A 27 -0.77 -0.29 5.14
CA PHE A 27 -0.35 -0.88 6.42
C PHE A 27 1.12 -1.34 6.41
N ILE A 28 1.62 -1.85 5.27
CA ILE A 28 3.05 -2.18 5.13
C ILE A 28 3.89 -0.91 5.24
N VAL A 29 3.53 0.16 4.54
CA VAL A 29 4.27 1.44 4.61
C VAL A 29 4.30 1.99 6.03
N MET A 30 3.17 1.95 6.75
CA MET A 30 3.13 2.39 8.15
C MET A 30 4.03 1.55 9.06
N SER A 31 4.10 0.23 8.83
CA SER A 31 4.99 -0.64 9.61
C SER A 31 6.48 -0.42 9.29
N LEU A 32 6.82 -0.07 8.04
CA LEU A 32 8.17 0.33 7.64
C LEU A 32 8.54 1.70 8.22
N PHE A 33 7.59 2.64 8.29
CA PHE A 33 7.80 3.95 8.90
C PHE A 33 8.27 3.84 10.35
N ILE A 34 7.67 2.93 11.14
CA ILE A 34 8.05 2.69 12.54
C ILE A 34 9.44 2.05 12.66
N MET A 35 9.86 1.22 11.70
CA MET A 35 11.22 0.67 11.72
C MET A 35 12.26 1.71 11.32
N PHE A 36 11.99 2.41 10.22
CA PHE A 36 12.93 3.35 9.66
C PHE A 36 13.08 4.64 10.47
N SER A 37 12.11 4.99 11.33
CA SER A 37 12.23 6.15 12.23
C SER A 37 13.41 6.04 13.21
N CYS A 38 13.90 4.83 13.50
CA CYS A 38 15.02 4.62 14.41
C CYS A 38 16.39 4.60 13.70
N ASP A 39 16.42 4.26 12.40
CA ASP A 39 17.66 3.93 11.68
C ASP A 39 18.01 4.92 10.56
N LEU A 40 17.06 5.71 10.03
CA LEU A 40 17.30 6.59 8.90
C LEU A 40 17.72 8.02 9.30
N ASN A 41 18.62 8.60 8.49
CA ASN A 41 18.91 10.02 8.51
C ASN A 41 17.67 10.86 8.10
N GLU A 42 17.55 12.07 8.67
CA GLU A 42 16.41 12.99 8.49
C GLU A 42 16.03 13.21 7.02
N MET A 43 17.03 13.42 6.15
CA MET A 43 16.80 13.63 4.71
C MET A 43 16.18 12.39 4.02
N MET A 44 16.66 11.19 4.35
CA MET A 44 16.17 9.95 3.77
C MET A 44 14.73 9.64 4.22
N PHE A 45 14.42 9.98 5.46
CA PHE A 45 13.07 9.86 6.00
C PHE A 45 12.07 10.78 5.29
N PHE A 46 12.48 12.02 4.97
CA PHE A 46 11.65 12.93 4.20
C PHE A 46 11.35 12.41 2.79
N TYR A 47 12.36 11.88 2.09
CA TYR A 47 12.16 11.24 0.79
C TYR A 47 11.20 10.04 0.86
N PHE A 48 11.33 9.21 1.90
CA PHE A 48 10.45 8.07 2.11
C PHE A 48 8.98 8.51 2.31
N MET A 49 8.75 9.59 3.07
CA MET A 49 7.40 10.15 3.25
C MET A 49 6.82 10.72 1.95
N CYS A 50 7.61 11.43 1.14
CA CYS A 50 7.11 11.93 -0.14
C CYS A 50 6.76 10.78 -1.09
N PHE A 51 7.60 9.74 -1.13
CA PHE A 51 7.37 8.59 -1.98
C PHE A 51 6.13 7.79 -1.56
N SER A 52 5.86 7.66 -0.25
CA SER A 52 4.65 6.98 0.22
C SER A 52 3.38 7.67 -0.25
N VAL A 53 3.32 9.01 -0.17
CA VAL A 53 2.16 9.78 -0.66
C VAL A 53 1.99 9.64 -2.17
N ILE A 54 3.08 9.70 -2.95
CA ILE A 54 3.00 9.51 -4.41
C ILE A 54 2.45 8.12 -4.73
N SER A 55 2.92 7.09 -4.02
CA SER A 55 2.48 5.71 -4.24
C SER A 55 0.99 5.49 -3.92
N SER A 56 0.45 6.13 -2.87
CA SER A 56 -0.97 5.99 -2.51
C SER A 56 -1.89 6.70 -3.50
N VAL A 57 -1.53 7.89 -3.96
CA VAL A 57 -2.29 8.60 -5.01
C VAL A 57 -2.29 7.80 -6.31
N LEU A 58 -1.14 7.27 -6.73
CA LEU A 58 -1.06 6.43 -7.93
C LEU A 58 -1.92 5.16 -7.79
N GLY A 59 -1.91 4.51 -6.62
CA GLY A 59 -2.76 3.35 -6.35
C GLY A 59 -4.26 3.65 -6.51
N MET A 60 -4.72 4.79 -6.00
CA MET A 60 -6.10 5.24 -6.16
C MET A 60 -6.45 5.55 -7.62
N VAL A 61 -5.56 6.19 -8.38
CA VAL A 61 -5.77 6.46 -9.81
C VAL A 61 -5.94 5.15 -10.59
N VAL A 62 -5.13 4.13 -10.28
CA VAL A 62 -5.24 2.80 -10.90
C VAL A 62 -6.58 2.14 -10.56
N MET A 63 -7.04 2.20 -9.31
CA MET A 63 -8.35 1.67 -8.92
C MET A 63 -9.49 2.34 -9.69
N VAL A 64 -9.53 3.68 -9.71
CA VAL A 64 -10.56 4.44 -10.45
C VAL A 64 -10.52 4.12 -11.95
N GLY A 65 -9.32 3.95 -12.52
CA GLY A 65 -9.16 3.49 -13.90
C GLY A 65 -9.81 2.13 -14.14
N ASN A 66 -9.54 1.14 -13.29
CA ASN A 66 -10.12 -0.20 -13.43
C ASN A 66 -11.65 -0.19 -13.31
N VAL A 67 -12.21 0.53 -12.34
CA VAL A 67 -13.67 0.66 -12.19
C VAL A 67 -14.29 1.31 -13.42
N LYS A 68 -13.63 2.33 -14.00
CA LYS A 68 -14.15 3.03 -15.19
C LYS A 68 -14.21 2.13 -16.42
N PHE A 69 -13.24 1.23 -16.61
CA PHE A 69 -13.19 0.37 -17.80
C PHE A 69 -13.91 -0.97 -17.64
N TYR A 70 -13.84 -1.59 -16.45
CA TYR A 70 -14.36 -2.94 -16.20
C TYR A 70 -15.62 -2.97 -15.33
N GLY A 71 -16.02 -1.83 -14.74
CA GLY A 71 -17.22 -1.72 -13.90
C GLY A 71 -17.13 -2.42 -12.54
N SER A 72 -16.01 -3.09 -12.23
CA SER A 72 -15.78 -3.77 -10.95
C SER A 72 -14.36 -3.54 -10.45
N ASP A 73 -14.20 -3.62 -9.13
CA ASP A 73 -12.90 -3.57 -8.43
C ASP A 73 -12.18 -4.92 -8.37
N GLN A 74 -12.63 -5.91 -9.15
CA GLN A 74 -12.11 -7.26 -9.06
C GLN A 74 -10.76 -7.38 -9.80
N CYS A 75 -9.72 -7.81 -9.09
CA CYS A 75 -8.37 -8.00 -9.66
C CYS A 75 -8.25 -9.29 -10.46
N LEU A 76 -8.98 -10.31 -10.03
CA LEU A 76 -8.94 -11.66 -10.57
C LEU A 76 -10.25 -11.85 -11.35
N PHE A 77 -10.11 -12.18 -12.64
CA PHE A 77 -11.21 -12.60 -13.49
C PHE A 77 -11.95 -13.80 -12.88
#